data_AF-A0A946SZQ2-F1
#
_entry.id   AF-A0A946SZQ2-F1
#
_cell.length_a   1.000
_cell.length_b   1.000
_cell.length_c   1.000
_cell.angle_alpha   90.00
_cell.angle_beta   90.00
_cell.angle_gamma   90.00
#
_symmetry.space_group_name_H-M   'P 1'
#
loop_
_entity.id
_entity.type
_entity.pdbx_description
1 polymer ?
#
loop_
_entity_poly.entity_id
_entity_poly.type
_entity_poly.pdbx_seq_one_letter_code
_entity_poly.pdbx_strand_id
1 'polypeptide(L)' 'MDEKDYYMTEEGYKCYTEKYHLKRGYCCEGSCRHCPYGYNPYTN' A
#
# COMPACT_ATOMS: atom_id res chain seq x y z
N MET A 1 16.30 -6.38 9.84
CA MET A 1 15.52 -5.37 9.09
C MET A 1 15.06 -6.06 7.81
N ASP A 2 13.76 -6.19 7.55
CA ASP A 2 13.27 -6.75 6.28
C ASP A 2 12.83 -5.59 5.38
N GLU A 3 13.53 -5.43 4.26
CA GLU A 3 13.55 -4.26 3.38
C GLU A 3 12.36 -4.23 2.40
N LYS A 4 11.23 -4.86 2.74
CA LYS A 4 10.15 -5.19 1.78
C LYS A 4 8.80 -4.56 2.10
N ASP A 5 8.79 -3.50 2.87
CA ASP A 5 7.55 -2.78 3.20
C ASP A 5 7.04 -1.94 2.02
N TYR A 6 7.90 -1.52 1.08
CA TYR A 6 7.53 -0.79 -0.14
C TYR A 6 8.50 -1.08 -1.29
N TYR A 7 8.04 -0.96 -2.53
CA TYR A 7 8.87 -1.02 -3.74
C TYR A 7 8.69 0.25 -4.57
N MET A 8 9.72 0.62 -5.33
CA MET A 8 9.61 1.67 -6.34
C MET A 8 9.23 1.05 -7.67
N THR A 9 8.22 1.62 -8.33
CA THR A 9 7.92 1.29 -9.72
C THR A 9 8.95 1.95 -10.64
N GLU A 10 9.14 1.44 -11.85
CA GLU A 10 10.01 2.06 -12.86
C GLU A 10 9.57 3.49 -13.22
N GLU A 11 8.30 3.82 -12.97
CA GLU A 11 7.72 5.14 -13.14
C GLU A 11 8.06 6.10 -11.98
N GLY A 12 8.78 5.65 -10.95
CA GLY A 12 9.22 6.46 -9.80
C GLY A 12 8.21 6.55 -8.66
N TYR A 13 7.13 5.77 -8.68
CA TYR A 13 6.15 5.77 -7.59
C TYR A 13 6.57 4.83 -6.47
N LYS A 14 6.46 5.30 -5.22
CA LYS A 14 6.58 4.44 -4.04
C LYS A 14 5.28 3.67 -3.82
N CYS A 15 5.28 2.38 -4.14
CA CYS A 15 4.17 1.49 -3.87
C CYS A 15 4.41 0.74 -2.56
N TYR A 16 3.56 0.97 -1.57
CA TYR A 16 3.62 0.26 -0.30
C TYR A 16 2.98 -1.12 -0.43
N THR A 17 3.55 -2.10 0.25
CA THR A 17 3.04 -3.46 0.29
C THR A 17 1.96 -3.61 1.35
N GLU A 18 1.17 -4.67 1.23
CA GLU A 18 0.15 -5.04 2.21
C GLU A 18 0.71 -5.16 3.63
N LYS A 19 1.90 -5.75 3.78
CA LYS A 19 2.58 -5.93 5.08
C LYS A 19 2.84 -4.61 5.78
N TYR A 20 3.25 -3.59 5.04
CA TYR A 20 3.47 -2.26 5.60
C TYR A 20 2.17 -1.65 6.11
N HIS A 21 1.08 -1.80 5.36
CA HIS A 21 -0.24 -1.34 5.78
C HIS A 21 -0.75 -2.08 7.02
N LEU A 22 -0.60 -3.41 7.07
CA LEU A 22 -0.93 -4.24 8.24
C LEU A 22 -0.13 -3.81 9.48
N LYS A 23 1.16 -3.55 9.33
CA LYS A 23 2.06 -3.15 10.42
C LYS A 23 1.80 -1.72 10.90
N ARG A 24 1.37 -0.84 9.99
CA ARG A 24 1.03 0.55 10.25
C ARG A 24 -0.34 0.71 10.91
N GLY A 25 -1.24 -0.26 10.72
CA GLY A 25 -2.51 -0.36 11.44
C GLY A 25 -3.60 0.61 10.94
N TYR A 26 -3.35 1.36 9.86
CA TYR A 26 -4.34 2.23 9.24
C TYR A 26 -4.14 2.31 7.72
N CYS A 27 -5.25 2.47 7.00
CA CYS A 27 -5.24 2.72 5.55
C CYS A 27 -4.86 4.18 5.29
N CYS A 28 -3.99 4.42 4.30
CA CYS A 28 -3.60 5.78 3.92
C CYS A 28 -4.58 6.46 2.96
N GLU A 29 -5.68 5.79 2.59
CA GLU A 29 -6.73 6.26 1.65
C GLU A 29 -6.20 6.71 0.27
N GLY A 30 -4.91 6.46 0.00
CA GLY A 30 -4.19 6.92 -1.18
C GLY A 30 -4.36 6.03 -2.41
N SER A 31 -5.43 5.24 -2.49
CA SER A 31 -5.68 4.31 -3.61
C SER A 31 -4.51 3.33 -3.86
N CYS A 32 -3.93 2.76 -2.80
CA CYS A 32 -2.89 1.75 -2.96
C CYS A 32 -3.49 0.44 -3.48
N ARG A 33 -2.88 -0.14 -4.51
CA ARG A 33 -3.37 -1.37 -5.17
C ARG A 33 -3.27 -2.61 -4.27
N HIS A 34 -2.44 -2.55 -3.23
CA HIS A 34 -2.21 -3.62 -2.25
C HIS A 34 -2.78 -3.26 -0.87
N CYS A 35 -3.94 -2.62 -0.82
CA CYS A 35 -4.57 -2.29 0.44
C CYS A 35 -5.15 -3.55 1.12
N PRO A 36 -4.66 -3.98 2.29
CA PRO A 36 -5.27 -5.08 3.05
C PRO A 36 -6.69 -4.76 3.52
N TYR A 37 -7.00 -3.46 3.65
CA TYR A 37 -8.28 -2.98 4.16
C TYR A 37 -9.39 -2.95 3.09
N GLY A 38 -9.11 -3.42 1.87
CA GLY A 38 -10.10 -3.40 0.79
C GLY A 38 -10.49 -2.00 0.33
N TYR A 39 -9.62 -1.01 0.52
CA TYR A 39 -9.85 0.36 0.05
C TYR A 39 -9.87 0.37 -1.48
N ASN A 40 -11.08 0.30 -2.04
CA ASN A 40 -11.32 0.32 -3.46
C ASN A 40 -12.03 1.63 -3.82
N PRO A 41 -11.34 2.60 -4.46
CA PRO A 41 -11.95 3.89 -4.80
C PRO A 41 -13.08 3.79 -5.82
N TYR A 42 -13.28 2.61 -6.43
CA TYR A 42 -14.29 2.36 -7.46
C TYR A 42 -15.58 1.68 -6.95
N THR A 43 -15.70 1.37 -5.66
CA THR A 43 -16.95 0.86 -5.07
C THR A 43 -17.62 1.96 -4.28
N ASN A 44 -18.26 2.91 -4.97
CA ASN A 44 -19.26 3.80 -4.37
C ASN A 44 -20.58 3.71 -5.13
#